data_AF-A0A662C2U9-F1
#
_entry.id   AF-A0A662C2U9-F1
#
_cell.length_a   1.000
_cell.length_b   1.000
_cell.length_c   1.000
_cell.angle_alpha   90.00
_cell.angle_beta   90.00
_cell.angle_gamma   90.00
#
_symmetry.space_group_name_H-M   'P 1'
#
loop_
_entity.id
_entity.type
_entity.pdbx_description
1 polymer ?
#
loop_
_entity_poly.entity_id
_entity_poly.type
_entity_poly.pdbx_seq_one_letter_code
_entity_poly.pdbx_strand_id
1 'polypeptide(L)'
;MIDGWNRQARNDSKNWEIGSGQFWHPSYDRFDPYTIAESNAELSEDIQNLIKEDKVTPILIRQATLYPQGRLQSVFLKGVDPNQKVLLLPTADIQNSQNKFAAIIGEQMAKSTKLKVGDNVLMRWRDKNGTFDAREIEIVSIFKCDVP
;
A
#
# COMPACT_ATOMS: atom_id res chain seq x y z
N MET A 1 -5.70 18.77 -25.81
CA MET A 1 -6.28 17.50 -25.33
C MET A 1 -5.32 16.76 -24.41
N ILE A 2 -4.03 16.64 -24.77
CA ILE A 2 -2.97 16.03 -23.94
C ILE A 2 -2.76 16.74 -22.58
N ASP A 3 -2.87 18.07 -22.52
CA ASP A 3 -2.64 18.81 -21.27
C ASP A 3 -3.67 18.53 -20.17
N GLY A 4 -4.93 18.27 -20.54
CA GLY A 4 -5.98 17.93 -19.58
C GLY A 4 -5.71 16.58 -18.92
N TRP A 5 -5.30 15.58 -19.71
CA TRP A 5 -4.95 14.24 -19.25
C TRP A 5 -3.68 14.26 -18.39
N ASN A 6 -2.66 15.01 -18.79
CA ASN A 6 -1.45 15.19 -18.00
C ASN A 6 -1.74 15.85 -16.64
N ARG A 7 -2.63 16.85 -16.60
CA ARG A 7 -3.01 17.50 -15.35
C ARG A 7 -3.78 16.55 -14.44
N GLN A 8 -4.69 15.75 -15.01
CA GLN A 8 -5.44 14.76 -14.26
C GLN A 8 -4.50 13.70 -13.66
N ALA A 9 -3.63 13.08 -14.48
CA ALA A 9 -2.67 12.08 -14.00
C ALA A 9 -1.77 12.63 -12.88
N ARG A 10 -1.29 13.88 -13.00
CA ARG A 10 -0.51 14.53 -11.92
C ARG A 10 -1.30 14.69 -10.63
N ASN A 11 -2.55 15.14 -10.73
CA ASN A 11 -3.41 15.31 -9.56
C ASN A 11 -3.72 13.96 -8.91
N ASP A 12 -3.96 12.93 -9.72
CA ASP A 12 -4.27 11.59 -9.23
C ASP A 12 -3.04 10.96 -8.55
N SER A 13 -1.86 11.01 -9.18
CA SER A 13 -0.61 10.57 -8.53
C SER A 13 -0.35 11.32 -7.22
N LYS A 14 -0.58 12.64 -7.20
CA LYS A 14 -0.44 13.46 -5.98
C LYS A 14 -1.38 12.96 -4.87
N ASN A 15 -2.64 12.75 -5.20
CA ASN A 15 -3.67 12.46 -4.21
C ASN A 15 -3.61 11.02 -3.69
N TRP A 16 -3.22 10.06 -4.53
CA TRP A 16 -3.36 8.63 -4.25
C TRP A 16 -2.04 7.91 -4.00
N GLU A 17 -0.91 8.41 -4.50
CA GLU A 17 0.36 7.67 -4.49
C GLU A 17 1.47 8.37 -3.70
N ILE A 18 1.77 9.64 -4.03
CA ILE A 18 3.02 10.28 -3.57
C ILE A 18 2.82 11.57 -2.77
N GLY A 19 1.58 12.04 -2.55
CA GLY A 19 1.38 13.35 -1.93
C GLY A 19 2.05 14.46 -2.74
N SER A 20 2.54 15.50 -2.06
CA SER A 20 3.32 16.58 -2.72
C SER A 20 4.78 16.20 -3.04
N GLY A 21 5.20 14.97 -2.73
CA GLY A 21 6.56 14.48 -2.91
C GLY A 21 6.82 13.25 -2.04
N GLN A 22 7.85 12.48 -2.37
CA GLN A 22 8.17 11.22 -1.70
C GLN A 22 9.63 11.17 -1.25
N PHE A 23 9.86 10.54 -0.11
CA PHE A 23 11.18 10.20 0.39
C PHE A 23 11.38 8.70 0.24
N TRP A 24 12.56 8.32 -0.27
CA TRP A 24 12.98 6.92 -0.33
C TRP A 24 14.11 6.69 0.64
N HIS A 25 14.19 5.47 1.17
CA HIS A 25 15.33 5.07 1.97
C HIS A 25 16.62 5.15 1.12
N PRO A 26 17.76 5.66 1.64
CA PRO A 26 18.97 5.89 0.84
C PRO A 26 19.53 4.65 0.14
N SER A 27 19.29 3.46 0.70
CA SER A 27 19.71 2.18 0.11
C SER A 27 18.81 1.70 -1.03
N TYR A 28 17.68 2.37 -1.29
CA TYR A 28 16.81 2.00 -2.39
C TYR A 28 17.38 2.50 -3.71
N ASP A 29 17.72 1.57 -4.59
CA ASP A 29 18.12 1.87 -5.97
C ASP A 29 16.91 1.71 -6.90
N ARG A 30 16.51 2.81 -7.55
CA ARG A 30 15.42 2.82 -8.53
C ARG A 30 15.69 1.95 -9.77
N PHE A 31 16.96 1.64 -10.05
CA PHE A 31 17.37 0.80 -11.17
C PHE A 31 17.52 -0.68 -10.78
N ASP A 32 17.53 -0.98 -9.48
CA ASP A 32 17.47 -2.34 -8.95
C ASP A 32 16.23 -2.53 -8.06
N PRO A 33 15.11 -3.04 -8.62
CA PRO A 33 13.85 -3.16 -7.89
C PRO A 33 13.91 -4.16 -6.73
N TYR A 34 14.93 -5.02 -6.63
CA TYR A 34 15.07 -5.95 -5.50
C TYR A 34 15.47 -5.23 -4.21
N THR A 35 16.14 -4.09 -4.32
CA THR A 35 16.57 -3.28 -3.16
C THR A 35 15.40 -2.79 -2.32
N ILE A 36 14.18 -2.67 -2.89
CA ILE A 36 13.00 -2.20 -2.16
C ILE A 36 12.64 -3.11 -0.98
N ALA A 37 12.92 -4.41 -1.07
CA ALA A 37 12.61 -5.37 -0.02
C ALA A 37 13.51 -5.18 1.22
N GLU A 38 14.71 -4.63 1.04
CA GLU A 38 15.70 -4.47 2.10
C GLU A 38 15.85 -3.00 2.54
N SER A 39 15.33 -2.07 1.74
CA SER A 39 15.43 -0.62 1.96
C SER A 39 14.35 -0.10 2.91
N ASN A 40 14.40 -0.54 4.16
CA ASN A 40 13.55 -0.08 5.24
C ASN A 40 14.39 0.14 6.51
N ALA A 41 14.01 1.15 7.29
CA ALA A 41 14.66 1.48 8.55
C ALA A 41 13.64 2.10 9.50
N GLU A 42 14.04 2.21 10.77
CA GLU A 42 13.31 3.02 11.74
C GLU A 42 13.34 4.50 11.30
N LEU A 43 12.25 5.20 11.61
CA LEU A 43 12.08 6.59 11.21
C LEU A 43 12.91 7.51 12.12
N SER A 44 13.64 8.46 11.53
CA SER A 44 14.33 9.49 12.29
C SER A 44 13.36 10.40 13.06
N GLU A 45 13.85 11.05 14.11
CA GLU A 45 13.03 11.94 14.95
C GLU A 45 12.40 13.08 14.15
N ASP A 46 13.12 13.64 13.17
CA ASP A 46 12.60 14.66 12.26
C ASP A 46 11.38 14.17 11.46
N ILE A 47 11.45 12.96 10.91
CA ILE A 47 10.33 12.36 10.15
C ILE A 47 9.17 12.05 11.09
N GLN A 48 9.44 11.57 12.30
CA GLN A 48 8.39 11.34 13.30
C GLN A 48 7.66 12.63 13.67
N ASN A 49 8.35 13.76 13.76
CA ASN A 49 7.73 15.06 14.02
C ASN A 49 6.84 15.50 12.84
N LEU A 50 7.28 15.30 11.59
CA LEU A 50 6.46 15.58 10.41
C LEU A 50 5.21 14.70 10.33
N ILE A 51 5.28 13.45 10.80
CA ILE A 51 4.12 12.56 10.89
C ILE A 51 3.12 13.07 11.92
N LYS A 52 3.57 13.50 13.11
CA LYS A 52 2.69 14.10 14.14
C LYS A 52 1.98 15.36 13.65
N GLU A 53 2.60 16.08 12.71
CA GLU A 53 2.02 17.26 12.05
C GLU A 53 1.15 16.92 10.83
N ASP A 54 0.86 15.64 10.55
CA ASP A 54 0.11 15.16 9.38
C ASP A 54 0.73 15.60 8.03
N LYS A 55 2.03 15.91 7.99
CA LYS A 55 2.72 16.37 6.76
C LYS A 55 3.29 15.24 5.91
N VAL A 56 3.60 14.11 6.53
CA VAL A 56 4.18 12.92 5.91
C VAL A 56 3.48 11.68 6.46
N THR A 57 3.27 10.66 5.62
CA THR A 57 2.83 9.33 6.07
C THR A 57 3.86 8.29 5.66
N PRO A 58 4.33 7.43 6.59
CA PRO A 58 5.23 6.35 6.23
C PRO A 58 4.45 5.25 5.50
N ILE A 59 5.09 4.64 4.50
CA ILE A 59 4.56 3.47 3.80
C ILE A 59 5.64 2.39 3.78
N LEU A 60 5.33 1.23 4.37
CA LEU A 60 6.20 0.06 4.31
C LEU A 60 5.79 -0.82 3.13
N ILE A 61 6.69 -1.05 2.18
CA ILE A 61 6.41 -1.85 0.99
C ILE A 61 7.06 -3.22 1.12
N ARG A 62 6.28 -4.27 0.88
CA ARG A 62 6.76 -5.65 0.78
C ARG A 62 6.14 -6.34 -0.43
N GLN A 63 6.92 -7.19 -1.09
CA GLN A 63 6.37 -8.10 -2.11
C GLN A 63 5.68 -9.27 -1.43
N ALA A 64 4.49 -9.60 -1.91
CA ALA A 64 3.70 -10.71 -1.41
C ALA A 64 3.01 -11.45 -2.57
N THR A 65 2.48 -12.62 -2.25
CA THR A 65 1.68 -13.44 -3.16
C THR A 65 0.31 -13.64 -2.54
N LEU A 66 -0.72 -13.20 -3.25
CA LEU A 66 -2.11 -13.38 -2.90
C LEU A 66 -2.64 -14.65 -3.56
N TYR A 67 -3.52 -15.36 -2.86
CA TYR A 67 -4.12 -16.62 -3.31
C TYR A 67 -5.65 -16.53 -3.51
N PRO A 68 -6.17 -15.60 -4.33
CA PRO A 68 -7.61 -15.48 -4.55
C PRO A 68 -8.14 -16.71 -5.31
N GLN A 69 -9.13 -17.38 -4.75
CA GLN A 69 -9.79 -18.54 -5.41
C GLN A 69 -8.80 -19.61 -5.89
N GLY A 70 -7.71 -19.83 -5.15
CA GLY A 70 -6.67 -20.81 -5.49
C GLY A 70 -5.68 -20.40 -6.59
N ARG A 71 -5.77 -19.15 -7.12
CA ARG A 71 -4.84 -18.63 -8.12
C ARG A 71 -3.70 -17.89 -7.45
N LEU A 72 -2.51 -17.93 -8.05
CA LEU A 72 -1.36 -17.15 -7.60
C LEU A 72 -1.37 -15.76 -8.23
N GLN A 73 -1.32 -14.71 -7.43
CA GLN A 73 -1.16 -13.34 -7.92
C GLN A 73 -0.13 -12.57 -7.10
N SER A 74 0.93 -12.10 -7.76
CA SER A 74 1.95 -11.26 -7.13
C SER A 74 1.39 -9.86 -6.87
N VAL A 75 1.64 -9.33 -5.67
CA VAL A 75 1.13 -8.04 -5.20
C VAL A 75 2.18 -7.29 -4.38
N PHE A 76 2.01 -5.97 -4.28
CA PHE A 76 2.70 -5.18 -3.27
C PHE A 76 1.81 -5.01 -2.05
N LEU A 77 2.28 -5.48 -0.90
CA LEU A 77 1.71 -5.17 0.40
C LEU A 77 2.26 -3.82 0.86
N LYS A 78 1.36 -2.85 1.09
CA LYS A 78 1.69 -1.53 1.61
C LYS A 78 1.14 -1.39 3.02
N GLY A 79 2.03 -1.38 4.02
CA GLY A 79 1.69 -1.04 5.40
C GLY A 79 1.62 0.47 5.55
N VAL A 80 0.54 0.97 6.16
CA VAL A 80 0.27 2.40 6.32
C VAL A 80 -0.45 2.63 7.66
N ASP A 81 -0.27 3.81 8.25
CA ASP A 81 -1.06 4.21 9.42
C ASP A 81 -2.53 4.38 9.03
N PRO A 82 -3.48 3.66 9.66
CA PRO A 82 -4.91 3.84 9.40
C PRO A 82 -5.40 5.28 9.58
N ASN A 83 -4.75 6.06 10.45
CA ASN A 83 -5.11 7.45 10.77
C ASN A 83 -4.50 8.49 9.82
N GLN A 84 -3.66 8.10 8.86
CA GLN A 84 -3.00 9.06 7.97
C GLN A 84 -4.03 9.91 7.20
N LYS A 85 -3.67 11.17 6.94
CA LYS A 85 -4.52 12.14 6.21
C LYS A 85 -3.86 12.70 4.94
N VAL A 86 -2.69 12.18 4.58
CA VAL A 86 -1.86 12.72 3.49
C VAL A 86 -2.35 12.24 2.14
N LEU A 87 -2.70 10.95 2.02
CA LEU A 87 -3.24 10.33 0.83
C LEU A 87 -4.75 10.16 0.96
N LEU A 88 -5.48 10.24 -0.16
CA LEU A 88 -6.93 10.02 -0.23
C LEU A 88 -7.34 8.54 -0.08
N LEU A 89 -6.40 7.65 0.23
CA LEU A 89 -6.67 6.25 0.50
C LEU A 89 -7.62 6.12 1.71
N PRO A 90 -8.66 5.26 1.65
CA PRO A 90 -9.58 5.06 2.77
C PRO A 90 -8.96 4.16 3.85
N THR A 91 -7.82 4.56 4.40
CA THR A 91 -7.06 3.80 5.39
C THR A 91 -7.79 3.69 6.73
N ALA A 92 -8.71 4.61 7.02
CA ALA A 92 -9.54 4.57 8.22
C ALA A 92 -10.42 3.31 8.29
N ASP A 93 -10.81 2.75 7.14
CA ASP A 93 -11.62 1.52 7.08
C ASP A 93 -10.89 0.31 7.67
N ILE A 94 -9.55 0.35 7.76
CA ILE A 94 -8.71 -0.70 8.35
C ILE A 94 -8.91 -0.81 9.87
N GLN A 95 -9.24 0.30 10.55
CA GLN A 95 -9.40 0.34 12.01
C GLN A 95 -10.57 -0.51 12.53
N ASN A 96 -11.57 -0.75 11.68
CA ASN A 96 -12.78 -1.46 12.07
C ASN A 96 -12.59 -2.98 12.18
N SER A 97 -11.39 -3.50 11.88
CA SER A 97 -11.10 -4.92 12.01
C SER A 97 -10.77 -5.27 13.47
N GLN A 98 -11.66 -6.03 14.10
CA GLN A 98 -11.52 -6.51 15.48
C GLN A 98 -10.35 -7.51 15.62
N ASN A 99 -9.10 -7.01 15.65
CA ASN A 99 -7.86 -7.79 15.72
C ASN A 99 -7.61 -8.77 14.55
N LYS A 100 -8.20 -8.50 13.37
CA LYS A 100 -7.91 -9.25 12.15
C LYS A 100 -6.96 -8.47 11.26
N PHE A 101 -6.14 -9.18 10.47
CA PHE A 101 -5.39 -8.54 9.40
C PHE A 101 -6.38 -8.06 8.34
N ALA A 102 -6.43 -6.75 8.11
CA ALA A 102 -7.35 -6.13 7.16
C ALA A 102 -6.57 -5.43 6.04
N ALA A 103 -7.16 -5.43 4.85
CA ALA A 103 -6.64 -4.71 3.70
C ALA A 103 -7.75 -3.98 2.95
N ILE A 104 -7.35 -2.87 2.34
CA ILE A 104 -8.12 -2.18 1.32
C ILE A 104 -7.48 -2.47 -0.04
N ILE A 105 -8.31 -2.61 -1.08
CA ILE A 105 -7.82 -2.87 -2.44
C ILE A 105 -8.46 -1.92 -3.44
N GLY A 106 -7.75 -1.64 -4.53
CA GLY A 106 -8.30 -0.86 -5.64
C GLY A 106 -9.35 -1.65 -6.43
N GLU A 107 -10.27 -0.95 -7.08
CA GLU A 107 -11.36 -1.54 -7.86
C GLU A 107 -10.85 -2.51 -8.95
N GLN A 108 -9.74 -2.18 -9.62
CA GLN A 108 -9.14 -3.06 -10.64
C GLN A 108 -8.54 -4.34 -10.04
N MET A 109 -7.97 -4.24 -8.84
CA MET A 109 -7.49 -5.40 -8.10
C MET A 109 -8.66 -6.29 -7.70
N ALA A 110 -9.74 -5.71 -7.17
CA ALA A 110 -10.96 -6.46 -6.84
C ALA A 110 -11.56 -7.16 -8.08
N LYS A 111 -11.63 -6.48 -9.23
CA LYS A 111 -12.13 -7.06 -10.49
C LYS A 111 -11.27 -8.24 -10.98
N SER A 112 -9.95 -8.10 -10.97
CA SER A 112 -9.04 -9.15 -11.47
C SER A 112 -8.99 -10.38 -10.55
N THR A 113 -9.08 -10.16 -9.24
CA THR A 113 -9.07 -11.23 -8.22
C THR A 113 -10.45 -11.79 -7.89
N LYS A 114 -11.52 -11.10 -8.29
CA LYS A 114 -12.92 -11.34 -7.92
C LYS A 114 -13.20 -11.24 -6.41
N LEU A 115 -12.34 -10.55 -5.66
CA LEU A 115 -12.53 -10.29 -4.24
C LEU A 115 -13.58 -9.20 -4.00
N LYS A 116 -14.33 -9.35 -2.91
CA LYS A 116 -15.36 -8.42 -2.43
C LYS A 116 -15.08 -8.01 -0.99
N VAL A 117 -15.71 -6.93 -0.53
CA VAL A 117 -15.69 -6.55 0.89
C VAL A 117 -16.27 -7.68 1.73
N GLY A 118 -15.57 -8.06 2.79
CA GLY A 118 -15.87 -9.18 3.69
C GLY A 118 -15.22 -10.52 3.29
N ASP A 119 -14.58 -10.60 2.12
CA ASP A 119 -13.85 -11.81 1.72
C ASP A 119 -12.55 -11.94 2.54
N ASN A 120 -12.23 -13.18 2.93
CA ASN A 120 -10.91 -13.52 3.46
C ASN A 120 -10.06 -14.14 2.35
N VAL A 121 -8.82 -13.69 2.24
CA VAL A 121 -7.88 -14.18 1.23
C VAL A 121 -6.54 -14.52 1.87
N LEU A 122 -5.98 -15.67 1.48
CA LEU A 122 -4.66 -16.08 1.93
C LEU A 122 -3.59 -15.24 1.22
N MET A 123 -2.70 -14.65 2.00
CA MET A 123 -1.53 -13.92 1.53
C MET A 123 -0.27 -14.53 2.12
N ARG A 124 0.78 -14.62 1.30
CA ARG A 124 2.12 -15.07 1.72
C ARG A 124 3.17 -14.03 1.39
N TRP A 125 4.12 -13.82 2.28
CA TRP A 125 5.26 -12.93 2.06
C TRP A 125 6.51 -13.52 2.70
N ARG A 126 7.67 -12.98 2.35
CA ARG A 126 8.94 -13.34 2.97
C ARG A 126 9.22 -12.38 4.14
N ASP A 127 9.48 -12.93 5.32
CA ASP A 127 9.89 -12.16 6.48
C ASP A 127 11.35 -11.69 6.36
N LYS A 128 11.82 -10.93 7.35
CA LYS A 128 13.21 -10.42 7.39
C LYS A 128 14.28 -11.53 7.47
N ASN A 129 13.90 -12.74 7.86
CA ASN A 129 14.81 -13.87 8.04
C ASN A 129 14.77 -14.84 6.84
N GLY A 130 14.00 -14.52 5.78
CA GLY A 130 13.84 -15.38 4.61
C GLY A 130 12.76 -16.45 4.74
N THR A 131 12.05 -16.49 5.86
CA THR A 131 10.95 -17.44 6.12
C THR A 131 9.68 -16.96 5.42
N PHE A 132 8.93 -17.89 4.83
CA PHE A 132 7.64 -17.56 4.26
C PHE A 132 6.57 -17.55 5.35
N ASP A 133 6.05 -16.35 5.64
CA ASP A 133 4.86 -16.19 6.44
C ASP A 133 3.61 -16.30 5.57
N ALA A 134 2.51 -16.74 6.18
CA ALA A 134 1.21 -16.86 5.56
C ALA A 134 0.13 -16.40 6.54
N ARG A 135 -0.76 -15.51 6.10
CA ARG A 135 -1.92 -15.06 6.89
C ARG A 135 -3.14 -14.88 6.00
N GLU A 136 -4.31 -15.14 6.56
CA GLU A 136 -5.57 -14.70 5.96
C GLU A 136 -5.78 -13.22 6.27
N ILE A 137 -6.22 -12.49 5.24
CA ILE A 137 -6.50 -11.05 5.30
C ILE A 137 -7.94 -10.82 4.86
N GLU A 138 -8.67 -10.04 5.65
CA GLU A 138 -10.02 -9.61 5.35
C GLU A 138 -9.98 -8.35 4.46
N ILE A 139 -10.73 -8.37 3.36
CA ILE A 139 -10.91 -7.19 2.52
C ILE A 139 -11.99 -6.30 3.13
N VAL A 140 -11.60 -5.18 3.74
CA VAL A 140 -12.53 -4.29 4.46
C VAL A 140 -13.06 -3.15 3.62
N SER A 141 -12.36 -2.78 2.54
CA SER A 141 -12.79 -1.72 1.64
C SER A 141 -12.27 -1.93 0.23
N ILE A 142 -13.07 -1.51 -0.76
CA ILE A 142 -12.68 -1.45 -2.17
C ILE A 142 -12.84 0.00 -2.61
N PHE A 143 -11.75 0.60 -3.07
CA PHE A 143 -11.74 2.01 -3.46
C PHE A 143 -11.48 2.18 -4.96
N LYS A 144 -12.01 3.27 -5.51
CA LYS A 144 -11.75 3.66 -6.88
C LYS A 144 -10.68 4.76 -6.88
N CYS A 145 -9.61 4.53 -7.61
CA CYS A 145 -8.65 5.57 -7.98
C CYS A 145 -8.47 5.54 -9.50
N ASP A 146 -8.30 6.73 -10.09
CA ASP A 146 -8.09 6.90 -11.53
C ASP A 146 -6.60 7.12 -11.85
N VAL A 147 -5.70 6.68 -10.95
CA VAL A 147 -4.27 6.63 -11.24
C VAL A 147 -4.06 5.68 -12.41
N PRO A 148 -3.43 6.13 -13.51
CA PRO A 148 -3.21 5.31 -14.71
C PRO A 148 -2.35 4.06 -14.46
#